data_AF-X0Y9R1-F1
#
_entry.id   AF-X0Y9R1-F1
#
_cell.length_a   1.000
_cell.length_b   1.000
_cell.length_c   1.000
_cell.angle_alpha   90.00
_cell.angle_beta   90.00
_cell.angle_gamma   90.00
#
_symmetry.space_group_name_H-M   'P 1'
#
loop_
_entity.id
_entity.type
_entity.pdbx_description
1 polymer ?
#
loop_
_entity_poly.entity_id
_entity_poly.type
_entity_poly.pdbx_seq_one_letter_code
_entity_poly.pdbx_strand_id
1 'polypeptide(L)'
;AFKQAENVNKRDGESELISTLVSTGWETMLEGLLKSGFTITGTWPMRTEQQQRSTASGTNALASSIVLVCRHRPENASMATRREFIDVLKQQLPDALRKLQHGNIAPVDMAQAAIGPGMAIFSQYSRVLEADGSTMTVRTALQLINQELDSFFVEQEGDMDRDSRFCIAWFEQHGMEEGAFGTADVLARAKDTSVEGLVTAGVLDSRGGKVRLLKRDEYPDDWEPARDRRLTVWECTQHL
;
A
#
# COMPACT_ATOMS: atom_id res chain seq x y z
N ALA A 1 3.91 -11.79 19.90
CA ALA A 1 4.04 -11.61 18.44
C ALA A 1 3.07 -12.56 17.77
N PHE A 2 2.09 -12.04 17.02
CA PHE A 2 1.11 -12.87 16.32
C PHE A 2 1.73 -13.28 14.98
N LYS A 3 1.78 -14.58 14.70
CA LYS A 3 2.43 -15.15 13.52
C LYS A 3 1.35 -15.48 12.48
N GLN A 4 1.44 -14.84 11.32
CA GLN A 4 0.64 -15.22 10.15
C GLN A 4 1.28 -16.45 9.49
N ALA A 5 0.50 -17.51 9.30
CA ALA A 5 0.86 -18.62 8.44
C ALA A 5 0.09 -18.45 7.12
N GLU A 6 0.81 -18.12 6.05
CA GLU A 6 0.24 -18.03 4.71
C GLU A 6 0.07 -19.45 4.16
N ASN A 7 -1.18 -19.87 3.93
CA ASN A 7 -1.46 -20.98 3.02
C ASN A 7 -1.79 -20.38 1.66
N VAL A 8 -0.77 -20.25 0.81
CA VAL A 8 -0.92 -19.80 -0.58
C VAL A 8 -1.52 -20.93 -1.39
N ASN A 9 -2.79 -20.83 -1.74
CA ASN A 9 -3.37 -21.64 -2.81
C ASN A 9 -3.51 -20.75 -4.04
N LYS A 10 -2.58 -20.88 -4.99
CA LYS A 10 -2.55 -20.12 -6.24
C LYS A 10 -3.89 -20.24 -6.98
N ARG A 11 -4.61 -19.14 -7.16
CA ARG A 11 -5.51 -18.89 -8.32
C ARG A 11 -5.91 -17.41 -8.43
N ASP A 12 -5.44 -16.81 -9.52
CA ASP A 12 -6.00 -15.69 -10.28
C ASP A 12 -6.11 -14.29 -9.62
N GLY A 13 -5.09 -13.46 -9.90
CA GLY A 13 -5.21 -12.18 -10.62
C GLY A 13 -5.96 -11.01 -9.97
N GLU A 14 -5.19 -9.99 -9.56
CA GLU A 14 -5.59 -8.62 -9.15
C GLU A 14 -6.44 -8.44 -7.87
N SER A 15 -7.32 -9.37 -7.52
CA SER A 15 -8.16 -9.25 -6.30
C SER A 15 -7.49 -9.85 -5.04
N GLU A 16 -6.42 -10.63 -5.21
CA GLU A 16 -5.82 -11.44 -4.15
C GLU A 16 -4.92 -10.64 -3.18
N LEU A 17 -4.29 -9.55 -3.63
CA LEU A 17 -3.38 -8.75 -2.78
C LEU A 17 -4.11 -8.09 -1.60
N ILE A 18 -5.34 -7.62 -1.82
CA ILE A 18 -6.13 -6.88 -0.82
C ILE A 18 -6.82 -7.83 0.17
N SER A 19 -7.27 -9.00 -0.30
CA SER A 19 -7.89 -10.02 0.57
C SER A 19 -6.89 -10.67 1.53
N THR A 20 -5.60 -10.68 1.17
CA THR A 20 -4.53 -11.24 2.00
C THR A 20 -4.13 -10.30 3.15
N LEU A 21 -4.36 -8.98 3.00
CA LEU A 21 -4.02 -7.97 4.02
C LEU A 21 -5.07 -7.83 5.13
N VAL A 22 -6.34 -8.11 4.84
CA VAL A 22 -7.41 -8.13 5.86
C VAL A 22 -7.63 -9.56 6.33
N SER A 23 -6.67 -10.08 7.09
CA SER A 23 -6.85 -11.38 7.74
C SER A 23 -7.98 -11.31 8.76
N THR A 24 -8.69 -12.42 8.92
CA THR A 24 -9.68 -12.63 10.01
C THR A 24 -9.09 -12.35 11.41
N GLY A 25 -7.76 -12.41 11.54
CA GLY A 25 -7.03 -12.10 12.77
C GLY A 25 -7.08 -10.63 13.16
N TRP A 26 -6.85 -9.70 12.23
CA TRP A 26 -6.92 -8.25 12.50
C TRP A 26 -8.33 -7.84 12.88
N GLU A 27 -9.33 -8.30 12.13
CA GLU A 27 -10.75 -8.05 12.42
C GLU A 27 -11.10 -8.50 13.83
N THR A 28 -10.78 -9.76 14.19
CA THR A 28 -11.09 -10.32 15.51
C THR A 28 -10.38 -9.57 16.64
N MET A 29 -9.10 -9.24 16.47
CA MET A 29 -8.31 -8.52 17.48
C MET A 29 -8.85 -7.10 17.70
N LEU A 30 -9.07 -6.36 16.61
CA LEU A 30 -9.58 -5.00 16.67
C LEU A 30 -11.01 -4.98 17.24
N GLU A 31 -11.86 -5.92 16.86
CA GLU A 31 -13.18 -6.08 17.48
C GLU A 31 -13.08 -6.30 19.00
N GLY A 32 -12.17 -7.15 19.46
CA GLY A 32 -11.95 -7.37 20.89
C GLY A 32 -11.52 -6.12 21.63
N LEU A 33 -10.62 -5.33 21.04
CA LEU A 33 -10.17 -4.03 21.59
C LEU A 33 -11.33 -3.02 21.67
N LEU A 34 -12.13 -2.91 20.61
CA LEU A 34 -13.26 -1.98 20.59
C LEU A 34 -14.37 -2.40 21.55
N LYS A 35 -14.67 -3.70 21.66
CA LYS A 35 -15.65 -4.25 22.61
C LYS A 35 -15.23 -4.06 24.06
N SER A 36 -13.93 -4.04 24.34
CA SER A 36 -13.38 -3.74 25.68
C SER A 36 -13.30 -2.23 25.99
N GLY A 37 -13.87 -1.37 25.13
CA GLY A 37 -13.95 0.06 25.36
C GLY A 37 -12.70 0.83 25.00
N PHE A 38 -11.74 0.23 24.29
CA PHE A 38 -10.55 0.95 23.82
C PHE A 38 -10.82 1.66 22.48
N THR A 39 -10.10 2.77 22.30
CA THR A 39 -9.91 3.47 21.03
C THR A 39 -8.43 3.41 20.67
N ILE A 40 -8.14 3.30 19.39
CA ILE A 40 -6.78 3.35 18.85
C ILE A 40 -6.42 4.82 18.66
N THR A 41 -5.24 5.19 19.12
CA THR A 41 -4.78 6.60 19.12
C THR A 41 -3.48 6.79 18.35
N GLY A 42 -2.84 5.70 17.93
CA GLY A 42 -1.67 5.75 17.09
C GLY A 42 -1.15 4.36 16.75
N THR A 43 -0.32 4.30 15.72
CA THR A 43 0.41 3.10 15.34
C THR A 43 1.86 3.41 15.05
N TRP A 44 2.70 2.46 15.43
CA TRP A 44 4.13 2.54 15.23
C TRP A 44 4.60 1.27 14.53
N PRO A 45 5.08 1.37 13.28
CA PRO A 45 5.76 0.26 12.65
C PRO A 45 7.12 0.07 13.32
N MET A 46 7.46 -1.17 13.59
CA MET A 46 8.69 -1.60 14.23
C MET A 46 9.36 -2.61 13.30
N ARG A 47 10.51 -2.25 12.75
CA ARG A 47 11.38 -3.22 12.07
C ARG A 47 12.03 -4.09 13.13
N THR A 48 11.75 -5.37 13.11
CA THR A 48 12.41 -6.33 14.00
C THR A 48 13.69 -6.81 13.34
N GLU A 49 14.84 -6.29 13.77
CA GLU A 49 16.19 -6.68 13.31
C GLU A 49 16.62 -8.08 13.80
N GLN A 50 15.69 -9.03 13.98
CA GLN A 50 16.06 -10.34 14.48
C GLN A 50 16.66 -11.20 13.35
N GLN A 51 17.98 -11.08 13.14
CA GLN A 51 18.82 -11.97 12.32
C GLN A 51 18.97 -13.39 12.91
N GLN A 52 17.92 -13.98 13.50
CA GLN A 52 17.96 -15.39 13.85
C GLN A 52 17.29 -16.20 12.76
N ARG A 53 18.12 -16.92 12.01
CA ARG A 53 17.74 -18.04 11.14
C ARG A 53 16.78 -18.96 11.90
N SER A 54 15.49 -18.84 11.66
CA SER A 54 14.62 -20.00 11.71
C SER A 54 14.74 -20.69 10.37
N THR A 55 15.55 -21.74 10.31
CA THR A 55 15.50 -22.78 9.27
C THR A 55 14.12 -23.44 9.33
N ALA A 56 13.12 -22.77 8.77
CA ALA A 56 11.77 -23.26 8.61
C ALA A 56 11.23 -22.72 7.29
N SER A 57 11.60 -23.44 6.23
CA SER A 57 10.96 -23.53 4.91
C SER A 57 9.84 -22.52 4.59
N GLY A 58 10.14 -21.57 3.69
CA GLY A 58 9.21 -21.20 2.62
C GLY A 58 8.03 -20.28 2.92
N THR A 59 8.04 -19.48 4.00
CA THR A 59 7.04 -18.43 4.21
C THR A 59 7.75 -17.09 4.44
N ASN A 60 7.35 -16.07 3.68
CA ASN A 60 7.81 -14.69 3.83
C ASN A 60 7.38 -14.21 5.22
N ALA A 61 8.23 -14.44 6.22
CA ALA A 61 8.01 -13.95 7.55
C ALA A 61 7.99 -12.42 7.50
N LEU A 62 6.82 -11.85 7.81
CA LEU A 62 6.58 -10.42 8.02
C LEU A 62 7.82 -9.77 8.68
N ALA A 63 8.51 -8.93 7.91
CA ALA A 63 9.73 -8.24 8.35
C ALA A 63 9.43 -7.06 9.30
N SER A 64 8.15 -6.79 9.57
CA SER A 64 7.64 -5.63 10.32
C SER A 64 6.62 -6.06 11.38
N SER A 65 6.80 -5.60 12.61
CA SER A 65 5.81 -5.65 13.70
C SER A 65 5.10 -4.30 13.80
N ILE A 66 3.86 -4.25 14.28
CA ILE A 66 3.14 -2.99 14.51
C ILE A 66 2.70 -2.90 15.96
N VAL A 67 2.99 -1.76 16.59
CA VAL A 67 2.51 -1.43 17.93
C VAL A 67 1.26 -0.54 17.78
N LEU A 68 0.14 -0.97 18.36
CA LEU A 68 -1.06 -0.14 18.52
C LEU A 68 -1.02 0.59 19.87
N VAL A 69 -1.25 1.90 19.86
CA VAL A 69 -1.42 2.68 21.09
C VAL A 69 -2.91 2.85 21.37
N CYS A 70 -3.39 2.23 22.45
CA CYS A 70 -4.80 2.25 22.82
C CYS A 70 -5.05 3.14 24.05
N ARG A 71 -6.18 3.85 24.07
CA ARG A 71 -6.71 4.55 25.25
C ARG A 71 -8.15 4.13 25.50
N HIS A 72 -8.64 4.27 26.72
CA HIS A 72 -10.05 4.05 26.99
C HIS A 72 -10.88 5.11 26.24
N ARG A 73 -11.95 4.69 25.58
CA ARG A 73 -12.86 5.58 24.87
C ARG A 73 -13.60 6.45 25.90
N PRO A 74 -13.74 7.76 25.66
CA PRO A 74 -14.58 8.61 26.51
C PRO A 74 -16.02 8.08 26.56
N GLU A 75 -16.67 8.12 27.72
CA GLU A 75 -18.07 7.67 27.87
C GLU A 75 -19.04 8.49 27.02
N ASN A 76 -18.70 9.73 26.70
CA ASN A 76 -19.47 10.66 25.89
C ASN A 76 -19.08 10.66 24.40
N ALA A 77 -18.40 9.61 23.90
CA ALA A 77 -18.04 9.50 22.50
C ALA A 77 -19.28 9.55 21.59
N SER A 78 -19.28 10.47 20.62
CA SER A 78 -20.40 10.67 19.71
C SER A 78 -20.62 9.46 18.80
N MET A 79 -21.85 9.31 18.32
CA MET A 79 -22.16 8.41 17.21
C MET A 79 -21.92 9.16 15.89
N ALA A 80 -21.58 8.42 14.84
CA ALA A 80 -21.48 8.96 13.49
C ALA A 80 -22.25 8.08 12.51
N THR A 81 -22.65 8.68 11.38
CA THR A 81 -23.13 7.95 10.21
C THR A 81 -21.96 7.47 9.35
N ARG A 82 -22.19 6.46 8.50
CA ARG A 82 -21.20 6.02 7.51
C ARG A 82 -20.65 7.19 6.68
N ARG A 83 -21.52 8.12 6.29
CA ARG A 83 -21.14 9.28 5.48
C ARG A 83 -20.17 10.18 6.25
N GLU A 84 -20.51 10.55 7.48
CA GLU A 84 -19.64 11.36 8.33
C GLU A 84 -18.28 10.67 8.57
N PHE A 85 -18.29 9.35 8.80
CA PHE A 85 -17.05 8.58 8.93
C PHE A 85 -16.19 8.67 7.66
N ILE A 86 -16.77 8.45 6.48
CA ILE A 86 -16.04 8.55 5.20
C ILE A 86 -15.52 9.96 4.97
N ASP A 87 -16.32 10.99 5.23
CA ASP A 87 -15.93 12.39 5.03
C ASP A 87 -14.72 12.74 5.93
N VAL A 88 -14.73 12.32 7.20
CA VAL A 88 -13.59 12.50 8.12
C VAL A 88 -12.39 11.66 7.71
N LEU A 89 -12.61 10.43 7.24
CA LEU A 89 -11.55 9.54 6.75
C LEU A 89 -10.78 10.19 5.60
N LYS A 90 -11.51 10.70 4.59
CA LYS A 90 -10.94 11.43 3.44
C LYS A 90 -10.19 12.68 3.83
N GLN A 91 -10.64 13.35 4.88
CA GLN A 91 -10.03 14.61 5.32
C GLN A 91 -8.75 14.38 6.14
N GLN A 92 -8.69 13.33 6.97
CA GLN A 92 -7.60 13.13 7.93
C GLN A 92 -6.59 12.05 7.53
N LEU A 93 -7.02 11.00 6.83
CA LEU A 93 -6.15 9.87 6.48
C LEU A 93 -4.99 10.30 5.56
N PRO A 94 -5.18 11.12 4.50
CA PRO A 94 -4.07 11.54 3.62
C PRO A 94 -2.93 12.24 4.36
N ASP A 95 -3.25 13.10 5.34
CA ASP A 95 -2.23 13.77 6.17
C ASP A 95 -1.44 12.78 7.02
N ALA A 96 -2.09 11.74 7.54
CA ALA A 96 -1.43 10.68 8.30
C ALA A 96 -0.56 9.80 7.39
N LEU A 97 -1.03 9.47 6.19
CA LEU A 97 -0.27 8.71 5.20
C LEU A 97 0.99 9.44 4.76
N ARG A 98 0.93 10.76 4.51
CA ARG A 98 2.12 11.58 4.21
C ARG A 98 3.15 11.55 5.34
N LYS A 99 2.70 11.57 6.61
CA LYS A 99 3.62 11.43 7.77
C LYS A 99 4.28 10.05 7.81
N LEU A 100 3.54 8.99 7.45
CA LEU A 100 4.09 7.64 7.35
C LEU A 100 5.11 7.52 6.21
N GLN A 101 4.85 8.13 5.05
CA GLN A 101 5.81 8.23 3.95
C GLN A 101 7.11 8.93 4.37
N HIS A 102 7.01 10.07 5.07
CA HIS A 102 8.19 10.76 5.62
C HIS A 102 8.93 9.96 6.69
N GLY A 103 8.29 8.94 7.28
CA GLY A 103 8.90 8.01 8.23
C GLY A 103 9.73 6.89 7.60
N ASN A 104 10.00 6.95 6.28
CA ASN A 104 10.68 5.92 5.50
C ASN A 104 10.03 4.53 5.59
N ILE A 105 8.70 4.48 5.76
CA ILE A 105 7.95 3.22 5.69
C ILE A 105 7.89 2.81 4.22
N ALA A 106 8.25 1.55 3.93
CA ALA A 106 8.23 1.04 2.57
C ALA A 106 6.78 1.03 2.04
N PRO A 107 6.55 1.26 0.72
CA PRO A 107 5.21 1.22 0.14
C PRO A 107 4.44 -0.08 0.46
N VAL A 108 5.13 -1.22 0.41
CA VAL A 108 4.57 -2.54 0.75
C VAL A 108 4.12 -2.65 2.22
N ASP A 109 4.69 -1.86 3.13
CA ASP A 109 4.33 -1.80 4.55
C ASP A 109 3.27 -0.71 4.84
N MET A 110 2.99 0.20 3.90
CA MET A 110 2.05 1.32 4.10
C MET A 110 0.64 0.84 4.41
N ALA A 111 0.17 -0.22 3.75
CA ALA A 111 -1.17 -0.76 3.99
C ALA A 111 -1.37 -1.19 5.44
N GLN A 112 -0.36 -1.81 6.04
CA GLN A 112 -0.43 -2.22 7.44
C GLN A 112 -0.28 -1.03 8.38
N ALA A 113 0.60 -0.07 8.06
CA ALA A 113 0.76 1.13 8.86
C ALA A 113 -0.51 2.01 8.86
N ALA A 114 -1.22 2.08 7.74
CA ALA A 114 -2.45 2.83 7.52
C ALA A 114 -3.66 2.33 8.34
N ILE A 115 -3.67 1.04 8.73
CA ILE A 115 -4.69 0.47 9.64
C ILE A 115 -4.80 1.32 10.90
N GLY A 116 -3.67 1.81 11.42
CA GLY A 116 -3.66 2.61 12.62
C GLY A 116 -4.40 3.94 12.56
N PRO A 117 -3.95 4.87 11.72
CA PRO A 117 -4.64 6.14 11.53
C PRO A 117 -6.11 5.95 11.11
N GLY A 118 -6.40 4.99 10.23
CA GLY A 118 -7.77 4.71 9.81
C GLY A 118 -8.64 4.20 10.96
N MET A 119 -8.14 3.24 11.75
CA MET A 119 -8.86 2.71 12.90
C MET A 119 -8.91 3.69 14.07
N ALA A 120 -7.99 4.66 14.17
CA ALA A 120 -8.09 5.74 15.14
C ALA A 120 -9.33 6.59 14.87
N ILE A 121 -9.57 6.96 13.61
CA ILE A 121 -10.76 7.71 13.18
C ILE A 121 -12.03 6.87 13.42
N PHE A 122 -12.02 5.58 13.08
CA PHE A 122 -13.20 4.73 13.30
C PHE A 122 -13.53 4.56 14.79
N SER A 123 -12.51 4.31 15.61
CA SER A 123 -12.67 3.97 17.03
C SER A 123 -12.91 5.16 17.96
N GLN A 124 -12.81 6.40 17.46
CA GLN A 124 -13.13 7.60 18.22
C GLN A 124 -14.64 7.72 18.47
N TYR A 125 -15.47 7.16 17.59
CA TYR A 125 -16.91 7.13 17.72
C TYR A 125 -17.37 5.98 18.62
N SER A 126 -18.48 6.17 19.34
CA SER A 126 -19.08 5.08 20.12
C SER A 126 -19.59 3.95 19.22
N ARG A 127 -20.20 4.32 18.09
CA ARG A 127 -20.56 3.43 16.98
C ARG A 127 -20.74 4.26 15.70
N VAL A 128 -20.48 3.62 14.56
CA VAL A 128 -20.80 4.17 13.23
C VAL A 128 -22.02 3.44 12.69
N LEU A 129 -23.04 4.18 12.25
CA LEU A 129 -24.30 3.62 11.75
C LEU A 129 -24.31 3.54 10.22
N GLU A 130 -24.75 2.38 9.73
CA GLU A 130 -25.05 2.12 8.33
C GLU A 130 -26.42 2.70 7.92
N ALA A 131 -26.71 2.74 6.62
CA ALA A 131 -27.96 3.29 6.11
C ALA A 131 -29.21 2.50 6.56
N ASP A 132 -29.04 1.22 6.90
CA ASP A 132 -30.08 0.34 7.45
C ASP A 132 -30.23 0.47 8.98
N GLY A 133 -29.46 1.35 9.62
CA GLY A 133 -29.43 1.56 11.06
C GLY A 133 -28.60 0.54 11.84
N SER A 134 -27.98 -0.44 11.17
CA SER A 134 -27.05 -1.37 11.79
C SER A 134 -25.71 -0.70 12.12
N THR A 135 -24.93 -1.30 13.02
CA THR A 135 -23.58 -0.80 13.32
C THR A 135 -22.58 -1.31 12.29
N MET A 136 -21.80 -0.40 11.70
CA MET A 136 -20.71 -0.74 10.80
C MET A 136 -19.73 -1.70 11.47
N THR A 137 -19.37 -2.76 10.75
CA THR A 137 -18.40 -3.75 11.23
C THR A 137 -16.97 -3.25 11.10
N VAL A 138 -16.05 -3.82 11.89
CA VAL A 138 -14.61 -3.54 11.75
C VAL A 138 -14.12 -3.91 10.35
N ARG A 139 -14.61 -5.01 9.79
CA ARG A 139 -14.31 -5.41 8.41
C ARG A 139 -14.66 -4.34 7.40
N THR A 140 -15.87 -3.78 7.50
CA THR A 140 -16.31 -2.70 6.62
C THR A 140 -15.45 -1.44 6.78
N ALA A 141 -15.08 -1.10 8.02
CA ALA A 141 -14.19 0.03 8.28
C ALA A 141 -12.80 -0.19 7.65
N LEU A 142 -12.19 -1.38 7.81
CA LEU A 142 -10.90 -1.72 7.19
C LEU A 142 -10.96 -1.67 5.66
N GLN A 143 -12.06 -2.12 5.06
CA GLN A 143 -12.27 -2.00 3.61
C GLN A 143 -12.29 -0.54 3.14
N LEU A 144 -12.99 0.34 3.87
CA LEU A 144 -13.04 1.77 3.56
C LEU A 144 -11.66 2.44 3.74
N ILE A 145 -10.90 2.05 4.76
CA ILE A 145 -9.53 2.55 4.98
C ILE A 145 -8.61 2.17 3.82
N ASN A 146 -8.68 0.91 3.36
CA ASN A 146 -7.89 0.46 2.22
C ASN A 146 -8.30 1.18 0.92
N GLN A 147 -9.59 1.39 0.69
CA GLN A 147 -10.06 2.15 -0.48
C GLN A 147 -9.51 3.58 -0.49
N GLU A 148 -9.44 4.23 0.68
CA GLU A 148 -8.90 5.58 0.76
C GLU A 148 -7.37 5.62 0.64
N LEU A 149 -6.68 4.59 1.14
CA LEU A 149 -5.26 4.38 0.88
C LEU A 149 -4.98 4.23 -0.62
N ASP A 150 -5.77 3.41 -1.32
CA ASP A 150 -5.66 3.24 -2.77
C ASP A 150 -5.92 4.57 -3.49
N SER A 151 -6.95 5.32 -3.08
CA SER A 151 -7.24 6.65 -3.63
C SER A 151 -6.07 7.62 -3.43
N PHE A 152 -5.43 7.59 -2.26
CA PHE A 152 -4.26 8.42 -1.97
C PHE A 152 -3.06 8.09 -2.88
N PHE A 153 -2.80 6.81 -3.14
CA PHE A 153 -1.76 6.40 -4.08
C PHE A 153 -2.10 6.81 -5.52
N VAL A 154 -3.37 6.63 -5.93
CA VAL A 154 -3.84 7.04 -7.26
C VAL A 154 -3.72 8.55 -7.47
N GLU A 155 -4.01 9.36 -6.45
CA GLU A 155 -3.85 10.81 -6.51
C GLU A 155 -2.39 11.22 -6.70
N GLN A 156 -1.45 10.59 -5.99
CA GLN A 156 -0.01 10.82 -6.21
C GLN A 156 0.48 10.32 -7.57
N GLU A 157 -0.08 9.21 -8.04
CA GLU A 157 0.16 8.69 -9.38
C GLU A 157 -0.40 9.60 -10.48
N GLY A 158 -1.47 10.36 -10.21
CA GLY A 158 -2.13 11.26 -11.16
C GLY A 158 -1.26 12.41 -11.67
N ASP A 159 -0.33 12.89 -10.84
CA ASP A 159 0.66 13.91 -11.21
C ASP A 159 1.82 13.35 -12.04
N MET A 160 1.95 12.02 -12.14
CA MET A 160 3.02 11.35 -12.88
C MET A 160 2.57 10.90 -14.26
N ASP A 161 3.51 10.96 -15.21
CA ASP A 161 3.29 10.36 -16.51
C ASP A 161 3.07 8.84 -16.38
N ARG A 162 2.30 8.28 -17.31
CA ARG A 162 1.91 6.86 -17.30
C ARG A 162 3.09 5.88 -17.29
N ASP A 163 4.23 6.29 -17.85
CA ASP A 163 5.40 5.42 -17.94
C ASP A 163 6.16 5.41 -16.61
N SER A 164 6.29 6.56 -15.95
CA SER A 164 6.82 6.64 -14.58
C SER A 164 5.98 5.87 -13.58
N ARG A 165 4.64 5.89 -13.70
CA ARG A 165 3.74 5.07 -12.86
C ARG A 165 4.02 3.58 -13.01
N PHE A 166 4.25 3.12 -14.24
CA PHE A 166 4.68 1.73 -14.46
C PHE A 166 6.02 1.46 -13.78
N CYS A 167 7.01 2.34 -13.96
CA CYS A 167 8.36 2.13 -13.43
C CYS A 167 8.35 2.01 -11.90
N ILE A 168 7.59 2.84 -11.20
CA ILE A 168 7.43 2.78 -9.74
C ILE A 168 6.78 1.46 -9.33
N ALA A 169 5.64 1.10 -9.93
CA ALA A 169 4.94 -0.13 -9.58
C ALA A 169 5.78 -1.39 -9.87
N TRP A 170 6.57 -1.38 -10.95
CA TRP A 170 7.52 -2.44 -11.26
C TRP A 170 8.63 -2.51 -10.22
N PHE A 171 9.23 -1.36 -9.88
CA PHE A 171 10.31 -1.25 -8.89
C PHE A 171 9.88 -1.71 -7.50
N GLU A 172 8.67 -1.40 -7.06
CA GLU A 172 8.14 -1.85 -5.77
C GLU A 172 8.05 -3.37 -5.65
N GLN A 173 7.75 -4.05 -6.76
CA GLN A 173 7.57 -5.51 -6.77
C GLN A 173 8.85 -6.28 -7.09
N HIS A 174 9.65 -5.77 -8.02
CA HIS A 174 10.81 -6.48 -8.61
C HIS A 174 12.13 -5.74 -8.39
N GLY A 175 12.11 -4.52 -7.83
CA GLY A 175 13.29 -3.66 -7.78
C GLY A 175 13.86 -3.39 -9.18
N MET A 176 15.18 -3.55 -9.31
CA MET A 176 15.88 -3.47 -10.60
C MET A 176 16.10 -4.84 -11.26
N GLU A 177 15.51 -5.91 -10.71
CA GLU A 177 15.70 -7.28 -11.17
C GLU A 177 14.79 -7.62 -12.36
N GLU A 178 15.11 -8.72 -13.03
CA GLU A 178 14.32 -9.25 -14.13
C GLU A 178 13.01 -9.90 -13.64
N GLY A 179 11.92 -9.59 -14.32
CA GLY A 179 10.61 -10.22 -14.17
C GLY A 179 10.07 -10.77 -15.50
N ALA A 180 8.95 -11.48 -15.44
CA ALA A 180 8.33 -12.08 -16.61
C ALA A 180 7.60 -11.05 -17.48
N PHE A 181 7.76 -11.13 -18.80
CA PHE A 181 7.07 -10.23 -19.74
C PHE A 181 5.54 -10.25 -19.56
N GLY A 182 4.95 -11.41 -19.29
CA GLY A 182 3.50 -11.51 -19.06
C GLY A 182 3.02 -10.65 -17.89
N THR A 183 3.77 -10.62 -16.79
CA THR A 183 3.47 -9.75 -15.65
C THR A 183 3.63 -8.28 -16.02
N ALA A 184 4.67 -7.95 -16.78
CA ALA A 184 4.92 -6.59 -17.25
C ALA A 184 3.82 -6.10 -18.20
N ASP A 185 3.32 -6.94 -19.11
CA ASP A 185 2.27 -6.56 -20.07
C ASP A 185 0.93 -6.30 -19.37
N VAL A 186 0.58 -7.13 -18.37
CA VAL A 186 -0.60 -6.89 -17.53
C VAL A 186 -0.48 -5.57 -16.77
N LEU A 187 0.67 -5.33 -16.11
CA LEU A 187 0.91 -4.09 -15.38
C LEU A 187 0.90 -2.86 -16.29
N ALA A 188 1.52 -2.95 -17.48
CA ALA A 188 1.57 -1.86 -18.45
C ALA A 188 0.15 -1.47 -18.91
N ARG A 189 -0.71 -2.45 -19.22
CA ARG A 189 -2.11 -2.18 -19.58
C ARG A 189 -2.90 -1.56 -18.43
N ALA A 190 -2.69 -2.03 -17.20
CA ALA A 190 -3.33 -1.45 -16.02
C ALA A 190 -2.94 0.02 -15.79
N LYS A 191 -1.74 0.43 -16.21
CA LYS A 191 -1.24 1.81 -16.14
C LYS A 191 -1.42 2.61 -17.44
N ASP A 192 -2.26 2.15 -18.37
CA ASP A 192 -2.55 2.79 -19.67
C ASP A 192 -1.29 3.06 -20.52
N THR A 193 -0.34 2.12 -20.50
CA THR A 193 0.88 2.13 -21.31
C THR A 193 1.16 0.76 -21.94
N SER A 194 2.33 0.57 -22.55
CA SER A 194 2.78 -0.69 -23.14
C SER A 194 4.26 -0.93 -22.88
N VAL A 195 4.66 -2.20 -22.79
CA VAL A 195 6.07 -2.59 -22.62
C VAL A 195 6.93 -2.03 -23.76
N GLU A 196 6.44 -2.09 -25.00
CA GLU A 196 7.13 -1.50 -26.16
C GLU A 196 7.28 0.03 -26.04
N GLY A 197 6.25 0.71 -25.54
CA GLY A 197 6.30 2.15 -25.28
C GLY A 197 7.34 2.52 -24.22
N LEU A 198 7.47 1.71 -23.17
CA LEU A 198 8.45 1.87 -22.09
C LEU A 198 9.89 1.59 -22.56
N VAL A 199 10.08 0.59 -23.43
CA VAL A 199 11.38 0.36 -24.09
C VAL A 199 11.75 1.54 -24.98
N THR A 200 10.78 2.07 -25.72
CA THR A 200 10.99 3.25 -26.59
C THR A 200 11.31 4.50 -25.79
N ALA A 201 10.70 4.65 -24.60
CA ALA A 201 10.99 5.71 -23.65
C ALA A 201 12.35 5.55 -22.94
N GLY A 202 13.12 4.49 -23.24
CA GLY A 202 14.45 4.31 -22.66
C GLY A 202 14.46 4.01 -21.16
N VAL A 203 13.35 3.54 -20.58
CA VAL A 203 13.27 3.23 -19.14
C VAL A 203 13.30 1.74 -18.82
N LEU A 204 13.19 0.89 -19.85
CA LEU A 204 12.95 -0.53 -19.70
C LEU A 204 13.69 -1.35 -20.76
N ASP A 205 14.25 -2.50 -20.37
CA ASP A 205 14.80 -3.50 -21.30
C ASP A 205 13.87 -4.72 -21.32
N SER A 206 13.54 -5.19 -22.52
CA SER A 206 12.66 -6.34 -22.74
C SER A 206 13.33 -7.30 -23.72
N ARG A 207 13.91 -8.40 -23.21
CA ARG A 207 14.62 -9.42 -24.01
C ARG A 207 14.35 -10.82 -23.49
N GLY A 208 14.22 -11.79 -24.40
CA GLY A 208 14.10 -13.21 -24.03
C GLY A 208 12.87 -13.55 -23.19
N GLY A 209 11.76 -12.80 -23.34
CA GLY A 209 10.56 -12.97 -22.53
C GLY A 209 10.67 -12.44 -21.09
N LYS A 210 11.75 -11.71 -20.80
CA LYS A 210 11.98 -11.04 -19.52
C LYS A 210 12.00 -9.53 -19.70
N VAL A 211 11.64 -8.84 -18.63
CA VAL A 211 11.56 -7.38 -18.55
C VAL A 211 12.30 -6.92 -17.29
N ARG A 212 13.03 -5.80 -17.38
CA ARG A 212 13.61 -5.11 -16.22
C ARG A 212 13.72 -3.61 -16.47
N LEU A 213 13.82 -2.83 -15.40
CA LEU A 213 14.18 -1.41 -15.50
C LEU A 213 15.64 -1.27 -15.92
N LEU A 214 15.96 -0.19 -16.66
CA LEU A 214 17.35 0.16 -16.92
C LEU A 214 18.03 0.63 -15.64
N LYS A 215 19.30 0.25 -15.47
CA LYS A 215 20.15 0.72 -14.39
C LYS A 215 20.66 2.12 -14.70
N ARG A 216 21.01 2.87 -13.66
CA ARG A 216 21.52 4.24 -13.78
C ARG A 216 22.69 4.37 -14.76
N ASP A 217 23.63 3.42 -14.74
CA ASP A 217 24.81 3.40 -15.63
C ASP A 217 24.48 3.04 -17.09
N GLU A 218 23.24 2.65 -17.40
CA GLU A 218 22.77 2.34 -18.75
C GLU A 218 22.08 3.53 -19.43
N TYR A 219 21.84 4.62 -18.68
CA TYR A 219 21.29 5.85 -19.24
C TYR A 219 22.38 6.70 -19.93
N PRO A 220 22.06 7.45 -21.00
CA PRO A 220 23.05 8.24 -21.73
C PRO A 220 23.62 9.40 -20.89
N ASP A 221 24.93 9.53 -20.79
CA ASP A 221 25.58 10.64 -20.04
C ASP A 221 25.30 12.02 -20.65
N ASP A 222 24.98 12.09 -21.95
CA ASP A 222 24.68 13.31 -22.71
C ASP A 222 23.18 13.56 -22.90
N TRP A 223 22.34 12.97 -22.04
CA TRP A 223 20.89 13.11 -22.13
C TRP A 223 20.43 14.57 -21.96
N GLU A 224 19.63 15.04 -22.93
CA GLU A 224 19.02 16.37 -22.93
C GLU A 224 17.48 16.26 -22.87
N PRO A 225 16.84 16.63 -21.74
CA PRO A 225 15.39 16.53 -21.56
C PRO A 225 14.58 17.24 -22.67
N ALA A 226 15.12 18.34 -23.21
CA ALA A 226 14.45 19.13 -24.24
C ALA A 226 14.38 18.44 -25.61
N ARG A 227 15.21 17.40 -25.85
CA ARG A 227 15.22 16.62 -27.09
C ARG A 227 14.48 15.30 -26.98
N ASP A 228 14.06 14.92 -25.77
CA ASP A 228 13.34 13.70 -25.53
C ASP A 228 11.87 13.82 -25.97
N ARG A 229 11.44 12.91 -26.85
CA ARG A 229 10.07 12.88 -27.38
C ARG A 229 9.09 12.17 -26.45
N ARG A 230 9.59 11.40 -25.49
CA ARG A 230 8.79 10.63 -24.53
C ARG A 230 9.43 10.74 -23.14
N LEU A 231 9.68 11.98 -22.75
CA LEU A 231 10.23 12.34 -21.44
C LEU A 231 9.39 11.72 -20.31
N THR A 232 10.05 11.01 -19.41
CA THR A 232 9.44 10.47 -18.20
C THR A 232 10.06 11.09 -16.96
N VAL A 233 9.25 11.30 -15.91
CA VAL A 233 9.75 11.73 -14.61
C VAL A 233 10.76 10.73 -14.05
N TRP A 234 10.54 9.42 -14.26
CA TRP A 234 11.46 8.36 -13.87
C TRP A 234 12.86 8.55 -14.47
N GLU A 235 12.95 8.72 -15.80
CA GLU A 235 14.23 8.96 -16.49
C GLU A 235 14.93 10.21 -15.95
N CYS A 236 14.19 11.31 -15.75
CA CYS A 236 14.73 12.54 -15.14
C CYS A 236 15.42 12.27 -13.81
N THR A 237 14.82 11.42 -12.95
CA THR A 237 15.40 11.11 -11.63
C THR A 237 16.67 10.24 -11.70
N GLN A 238 16.88 9.48 -12.77
CA GLN A 238 18.10 8.69 -12.94
C GLN A 238 19.31 9.58 -13.27
N HIS A 239 19.08 10.76 -13.83
CA HIS A 239 20.12 11.74 -14.17
C HIS A 239 20.44 12.75 -13.05
N LEU A 240 19.73 12.72 -11.91
CA LEU A 240 19.98 13.55 -10.71
C LEU A 240 20.89 12.85 -9.71
#